data_AF-A0A2T0ZZB7-F1
#
_entry.id   AF-A0A2T0ZZB7-F1
#
_cell.length_a   1.000
_cell.length_b   1.000
_cell.length_c   1.000
_cell.angle_alpha   90.00
_cell.angle_beta   90.00
_cell.angle_gamma   90.00
#
_symmetry.space_group_name_H-M   'P 1'
#
loop_
_entity.id
_entity.type
_entity.pdbx_description
1 polymer ?
#
loop_
_entity_poly.entity_id
_entity_poly.type
_entity_poly.pdbx_seq_one_letter_code
_entity_poly.pdbx_strand_id
1 'polypeptide(L)' 'MHFTGTTVLKFVDGLIVEEVGLDDGVTVLQQLGIIPAE' A
#
# COMPACT_ATOMS: atom_id res chain seq x y z
N MET A 1 -9.35 10.08 2.35
CA MET A 1 -8.87 8.70 2.23
C MET A 1 -7.46 8.68 2.79
N HIS A 2 -7.25 7.95 3.88
CA HIS A 2 -5.97 7.87 4.57
C HIS A 2 -5.65 6.39 4.80
N PHE A 3 -4.51 5.93 4.32
CA PHE A 3 -4.02 4.58 4.56
C PHE A 3 -2.52 4.63 4.82
N THR A 4 -2.03 3.62 5.50
CA THR A 4 -0.62 3.41 5.78
C THR A 4 -0.16 2.13 5.13
N GLY A 5 1.12 2.09 4.79
CA GLY A 5 1.76 0.97 4.14
C GLY A 5 3.27 1.06 4.26
N THR A 6 3.94 -0.03 3.91
CA THR A 6 5.40 -0.09 3.80
C THR A 6 5.75 -0.61 2.43
N THR A 7 6.69 0.06 1.78
CA THR A 7 7.22 -0.35 0.48
C THR A 7 8.72 -0.58 0.58
N VAL A 8 9.18 -1.73 0.07
CA VAL A 8 10.60 -2.01 -0.15
C VAL A 8 10.91 -1.75 -1.61
N LEU A 9 11.92 -0.91 -1.86
CA LEU A 9 12.40 -0.56 -3.19
C LEU A 9 13.82 -1.07 -3.40
N LYS A 10 14.04 -1.73 -4.53
CA LYS A 10 15.38 -2.11 -4.99
C LYS A 10 15.89 -1.10 -6.01
N PHE A 11 17.10 -0.61 -5.80
CA PHE A 11 17.77 0.32 -6.70
C PHE A 11 18.97 -0.32 -7.39
N VAL A 12 19.14 -0.02 -8.68
CA VAL A 12 20.35 -0.32 -9.46
C VAL A 12 20.69 0.91 -10.27
N ASP A 13 21.93 1.39 -10.16
CA ASP A 13 22.42 2.59 -10.87
C ASP A 13 21.54 3.84 -10.68
N GLY A 14 20.99 4.01 -9.48
CA GLY A 14 20.11 5.13 -9.15
C GLY A 14 18.67 5.00 -9.67
N LEU A 15 18.33 3.89 -10.33
CA LEU A 15 16.99 3.59 -10.83
C LEU A 15 16.29 2.55 -9.96
N ILE A 16 14.98 2.69 -9.76
CA ILE A 16 14.16 1.66 -9.11
C ILE A 16 13.95 0.52 -10.12
N VAL A 17 14.28 -0.71 -9.72
CA VAL A 17 14.14 -1.90 -10.58
C VAL A 17 13.17 -2.94 -10.02
N GLU A 18 12.79 -2.81 -8.76
CA GLU A 18 11.81 -3.70 -8.10
C GLU A 18 11.11 -2.92 -6.98
N GLU A 19 9.84 -3.20 -6.81
CA GLU A 19 8.99 -2.64 -5.76
C GLU A 19 8.15 -3.76 -5.15
N VAL A 20 8.16 -3.85 -3.82
CA VAL A 20 7.28 -4.74 -3.06
C VAL A 20 6.57 -3.91 -1.99
N GLY A 21 5.27 -3.70 -2.18
CA GLY A 21 4.40 -2.95 -1.27
C GLY A 21 3.57 -3.86 -0.37
N LEU A 22 3.36 -3.40 0.87
CA LEU A 22 2.38 -3.94 1.81
C LEU A 22 1.55 -2.79 2.35
N ASP A 23 0.27 -2.76 1.97
CA ASP A 23 -0.67 -1.71 2.34
C ASP A 23 -1.81 -2.26 3.21
N ASP A 24 -2.37 -1.40 4.06
CA ASP A 24 -3.62 -1.68 4.77
C ASP A 24 -4.82 -1.55 3.82
N GLY A 25 -4.99 -2.57 2.97
CA GLY A 25 -6.10 -2.64 2.03
C GLY A 25 -7.47 -2.79 2.71
N VAL A 26 -7.54 -3.34 3.92
CA VAL A 26 -8.80 -3.52 4.65
C VAL A 26 -9.38 -2.16 5.02
N THR A 27 -8.56 -1.28 5.63
CA THR A 27 -8.97 0.08 5.97
C THR A 27 -9.43 0.87 4.73
N VAL A 28 -8.79 0.66 3.57
CA VAL A 28 -9.21 1.29 2.31
C VAL A 28 -10.59 0.81 1.87
N LEU A 29 -10.83 -0.51 1.86
CA LEU A 29 -12.11 -1.07 1.46
C LEU A 29 -13.25 -0.66 2.40
N GLN A 30 -12.96 -0.51 3.69
CA GLN A 30 -13.89 0.02 4.69
C GLN A 30 -14.24 1.49 4.43
N GLN A 31 -13.24 2.35 4.20
CA GLN A 31 -13.47 3.79 3.89
C GLN A 31 -14.27 3.99 2.60
N LEU A 32 -14.14 3.07 1.64
CA LEU A 32 -14.89 3.07 0.40
C LEU A 32 -16.31 2.50 0.54
N GLY A 33 -16.66 1.92 1.70
CA GLY A 33 -17.95 1.27 1.92
C GLY A 33 -18.16 -0.02 1.13
N ILE A 34 -17.07 -0.64 0.65
CA ILE A 34 -17.13 -1.93 -0.08
C ILE A 34 -17.34 -3.08 0.91
N ILE A 35 -16.71 -2.99 2.08
CA ILE A 35 -16.91 -3.91 3.20
C ILE A 35 -17.26 -3.12 4.47
N PRO A 36 -17.94 -3.74 5.46
CA PRO A 36 -18.28 -3.06 6.71
C PRO A 36 -17.05 -2.58 7.47
N ALA A 37 -17.11 -1.36 8.01
CA ALA A 37 -16.20 -0.92 9.07
C ALA A 37 -16.62 -1.59 10.39
N GLU A 38 -15.65 -2.11 11.14
CA GLU A 38 -15.88 -2.58 12.52
C GLU A 38 -15.97 -1.39 13.50
#